data_AF-A0A0R0BAM2-F1
#
_entry.id   AF-A0A0R0BAM2-F1
#
_cell.length_a   1.000
_cell.length_b   1.000
_cell.length_c   1.000
_cell.angle_alpha   90.00
_cell.angle_beta   90.00
_cell.angle_gamma   90.00
#
_symmetry.space_group_name_H-M   'P 1'
#
loop_
_entity.id
_entity.type
_entity.pdbx_description
1 polymer ?
#
loop_
_entity_poly.entity_id
_entity_poly.type
_entity_poly.pdbx_seq_one_letter_code
_entity_poly.pdbx_strand_id
1 'polypeptide(L)'
;MSAVSDDITADFIIEAQEILDRLGEQLVSLEQAPQDSDQLNAVFRGYHTLKGGAGFLGVTAMVELCHAAEEALGAARAGQAVLQAHHFDAAQQSLDYLQSMLDAVSSGTEPGYAPPDLIAQFDVHGGAVAAPAAAAAPAAGGSDLITDDEFEALLDQLHGGNAPTAVGPAKKADDGLISEDEFEALLDQLHGGAAPGAKPAAAVAPAPVAAPRPVAAPAPAAKPAAKPLAEAEHTVRVDTKRLDAIVNLIGELVLSRNRLKTLRARLRDEELDRAVSTLDIATARLQSAVMRTRMQPVGKVFSRFPKVARDVARSLKKEVDLELIGAETELDRNLVEALADPLVHLVRNAIDHGVEMPDLREAQGKPRMGHVRLSAQQEGDYVSIEVQDDGAGIDPEKLRAKAREKGLIDPEAAARLSSEECLHLVFLPGFSTKQQVTDISGRGVGMDVVQSRIRELSGQIQIQSELGRGSRFLIRVPLTLAILPTLLVQAGEDVYALPLARVMEVLHAPRTSLGWFDGRAVLDRRSHTLPLVDLRQWLDVTPAASTLLTIVVLQAGEARFGLVVDQVRGREEVVIKPLPKALRGLRGYAGATLIGDGRMALILDVDGLR
;
A
#
# COMPACT_ATOMS: atom_id res chain seq x y z
N MET A 1 -33.48 -22.96 1.72
CA MET A 1 -32.65 -22.03 2.52
C MET A 1 -31.24 -22.19 1.96
N SER A 2 -30.88 -21.39 0.96
CA SER A 2 -29.75 -21.67 0.05
C SER A 2 -29.42 -20.40 -0.72
N ALA A 3 -28.64 -19.54 -0.07
CA ALA A 3 -28.06 -18.29 -0.58
C ALA A 3 -26.90 -17.90 0.35
N VAL A 4 -27.20 -17.83 1.66
CA VAL A 4 -26.21 -17.63 2.73
C VAL A 4 -25.15 -18.74 2.78
N SER A 5 -25.44 -19.94 2.26
CA SER A 5 -24.46 -21.04 2.16
C SER A 5 -23.43 -20.78 1.05
N ASP A 6 -23.91 -20.31 -0.09
CA ASP A 6 -23.16 -20.15 -1.32
C ASP A 6 -22.15 -18.99 -1.19
N ASP A 7 -22.58 -17.87 -0.59
CA ASP A 7 -21.71 -16.71 -0.29
C ASP A 7 -20.54 -17.11 0.64
N ILE A 8 -20.81 -17.83 1.74
CA ILE A 8 -19.76 -18.25 2.68
C ILE A 8 -18.84 -19.31 2.06
N THR A 9 -19.37 -20.19 1.21
CA THR A 9 -18.56 -21.17 0.48
C THR A 9 -17.62 -20.47 -0.51
N ALA A 10 -18.09 -19.41 -1.20
CA ALA A 10 -17.28 -18.62 -2.12
C ALA A 10 -16.17 -17.82 -1.39
N ASP A 11 -16.48 -17.20 -0.25
CA ASP A 11 -15.48 -16.51 0.58
C ASP A 11 -14.42 -17.49 1.13
N PHE A 12 -14.84 -18.69 1.59
CA PHE A 12 -13.91 -19.74 1.99
C PHE A 12 -13.02 -20.21 0.83
N ILE A 13 -13.55 -20.39 -0.38
CA ILE A 13 -12.73 -20.82 -1.53
C ILE A 13 -11.62 -19.80 -1.83
N ILE A 14 -11.92 -18.50 -1.73
CA ILE A 14 -10.95 -17.44 -1.94
C ILE A 14 -9.89 -17.44 -0.82
N GLU A 15 -10.30 -17.54 0.45
CA GLU A 15 -9.35 -17.58 1.57
C GLU A 15 -8.48 -18.85 1.55
N ALA A 16 -9.07 -20.01 1.27
CA ALA A 16 -8.37 -21.29 1.17
C ALA A 16 -7.32 -21.26 0.05
N GLN A 17 -7.63 -20.73 -1.13
CA GLN A 17 -6.65 -20.56 -2.20
C GLN A 17 -5.50 -19.64 -1.77
N GLU A 18 -5.81 -18.49 -1.16
CA GLU A 18 -4.75 -17.60 -0.64
C GLU A 18 -3.91 -18.28 0.46
N ILE A 19 -4.44 -19.23 1.21
CA ILE A 19 -3.67 -20.01 2.21
C ILE A 19 -2.80 -21.07 1.52
N LEU A 20 -3.33 -21.85 0.56
CA LEU A 20 -2.59 -22.89 -0.16
C LEU A 20 -1.38 -22.30 -0.93
N ASP A 21 -1.58 -21.21 -1.66
CA ASP A 21 -0.52 -20.48 -2.38
C ASP A 21 0.63 -20.10 -1.42
N ARG A 22 0.30 -19.60 -0.22
CA ARG A 22 1.29 -19.22 0.81
C ARG A 22 1.95 -20.43 1.48
N LEU A 23 1.21 -21.51 1.70
CA LEU A 23 1.75 -22.74 2.27
C LEU A 23 2.82 -23.35 1.37
N GLY A 24 2.66 -23.30 0.05
CA GLY A 24 3.66 -23.77 -0.91
C GLY A 24 5.00 -23.01 -0.78
N GLU A 25 4.96 -21.68 -0.78
CA GLU A 25 6.16 -20.84 -0.58
C GLU A 25 6.81 -21.09 0.80
N GLN A 26 6.01 -21.28 1.85
CA GLN A 26 6.49 -21.48 3.21
C GLN A 26 7.07 -22.88 3.46
N LEU A 27 6.50 -23.93 2.86
CA LEU A 27 7.01 -25.29 2.97
C LEU A 27 8.39 -25.43 2.30
N VAL A 28 8.56 -24.89 1.10
CA VAL A 28 9.87 -24.87 0.41
C VAL A 28 10.91 -24.06 1.19
N SER A 29 10.48 -22.99 1.89
CA SER A 29 11.34 -22.21 2.78
C SER A 29 11.74 -22.99 4.04
N LEU A 30 10.79 -23.72 4.63
CA LEU A 30 10.99 -24.54 5.83
C LEU A 30 11.82 -25.80 5.55
N GLU A 31 11.70 -26.40 4.37
CA GLU A 31 12.54 -27.53 3.92
C GLU A 31 14.02 -27.12 3.84
N GLN A 32 14.30 -25.90 3.35
CA GLN A 32 15.66 -25.34 3.30
C GLN A 32 16.20 -24.93 4.68
N ALA A 33 15.32 -24.65 5.65
CA ALA A 33 15.69 -24.29 7.02
C ALA A 33 14.78 -24.94 8.08
N PRO A 34 14.86 -26.28 8.32
CA PRO A 34 13.91 -26.99 9.20
C PRO A 34 13.97 -26.63 10.69
N GLN A 35 14.86 -25.70 11.06
CA GLN A 35 15.02 -25.16 12.42
C GLN A 35 14.43 -23.74 12.56
N ASP A 36 13.86 -23.17 11.48
CA ASP A 36 13.20 -21.87 11.50
C ASP A 36 11.83 -21.97 12.18
N SER A 37 11.78 -21.54 13.45
CA SER A 37 10.57 -21.55 14.26
C SER A 37 9.47 -20.64 13.73
N ASP A 38 9.80 -19.56 13.01
CA ASP A 38 8.81 -18.61 12.52
C ASP A 38 8.13 -19.12 11.24
N GLN A 39 8.88 -19.79 10.37
CA GLN A 39 8.35 -20.55 9.23
C GLN A 39 7.52 -21.73 9.70
N LEU A 40 8.01 -22.53 10.66
CA LEU A 40 7.26 -23.66 11.22
C LEU A 40 5.92 -23.22 11.83
N ASN A 41 5.92 -22.09 12.56
CA ASN A 41 4.70 -21.48 13.07
C ASN A 41 3.80 -20.88 11.98
N ALA A 42 4.34 -20.46 10.84
CA ALA A 42 3.55 -19.97 9.71
C ALA A 42 2.82 -21.11 8.99
N VAL A 43 3.54 -22.19 8.66
CA VAL A 43 2.97 -23.39 8.05
C VAL A 43 1.91 -24.03 8.95
N PHE A 44 2.19 -24.20 10.25
CA PHE A 44 1.20 -24.70 11.21
C PHE A 44 -0.10 -23.87 11.20
N ARG A 45 0.00 -22.54 11.20
CA ARG A 45 -1.18 -21.66 11.17
C ARG A 45 -1.98 -21.80 9.87
N GLY A 46 -1.32 -22.00 8.73
CA GLY A 46 -2.01 -22.22 7.45
C GLY A 46 -2.89 -23.47 7.48
N TYR A 47 -2.32 -24.61 7.89
CA TYR A 47 -3.10 -25.86 8.03
C TYR A 47 -4.20 -25.74 9.09
N HIS A 48 -3.94 -25.11 10.24
CA HIS A 48 -4.96 -24.89 11.27
C HIS A 48 -6.12 -24.02 10.79
N THR A 49 -5.88 -22.94 10.02
CA THR A 49 -6.96 -22.12 9.46
C THR A 49 -7.73 -22.87 8.38
N LEU A 50 -7.06 -23.61 7.49
CA LEU A 50 -7.72 -24.48 6.50
C LEU A 50 -8.61 -25.54 7.17
N LYS A 51 -8.11 -26.22 8.21
CA LYS A 51 -8.88 -27.18 9.03
C LYS A 51 -10.13 -26.53 9.63
N GLY A 52 -9.99 -25.31 10.16
CA GLY A 52 -11.09 -24.55 10.75
C GLY A 52 -12.19 -24.19 9.73
N GLY A 53 -11.81 -23.65 8.57
CA GLY A 53 -12.77 -23.30 7.51
C GLY A 53 -13.43 -24.54 6.87
N ALA A 54 -12.65 -25.59 6.60
CA ALA A 54 -13.17 -26.87 6.12
C ALA A 54 -14.15 -27.50 7.13
N GLY A 55 -13.84 -27.44 8.42
CA GLY A 55 -14.70 -27.92 9.50
C GLY A 55 -16.01 -27.14 9.61
N PHE A 56 -15.97 -25.81 9.41
CA PHE A 56 -17.18 -24.97 9.37
C PHE A 56 -18.11 -25.33 8.21
N LEU A 57 -17.57 -25.67 7.04
CA LEU A 57 -18.33 -26.13 5.88
C LEU A 57 -18.66 -27.64 5.88
N GLY A 58 -18.20 -28.39 6.88
CA GLY A 58 -18.42 -29.84 6.99
C GLY A 58 -17.60 -30.69 6.00
N VAL A 59 -16.53 -30.15 5.41
CA VAL A 59 -15.70 -30.82 4.40
C VAL A 59 -14.69 -31.76 5.06
N THR A 60 -15.18 -32.92 5.53
CA THR A 60 -14.41 -33.88 6.34
C THR A 60 -13.09 -34.33 5.70
N ALA A 61 -13.07 -34.57 4.38
CA ALA A 61 -11.86 -34.98 3.65
C ALA A 61 -10.71 -33.95 3.74
N MET A 62 -11.03 -32.65 3.77
CA MET A 62 -10.04 -31.58 3.96
C MET A 62 -9.63 -31.46 5.43
N VAL A 63 -10.56 -31.66 6.37
CA VAL A 63 -10.28 -31.63 7.82
C VAL A 63 -9.29 -32.72 8.21
N GLU A 64 -9.48 -33.94 7.71
CA GLU A 64 -8.63 -35.11 7.99
C GLU A 64 -7.18 -34.89 7.50
N LEU A 65 -7.02 -34.46 6.24
CA LEU A 65 -5.71 -34.17 5.66
C LEU A 65 -5.00 -32.99 6.35
N CYS A 66 -5.73 -31.93 6.69
CA CYS A 66 -5.15 -30.81 7.45
C CYS A 66 -4.79 -31.21 8.88
N HIS A 67 -5.56 -32.10 9.53
CA HIS A 67 -5.25 -32.58 10.88
C HIS A 67 -3.92 -33.34 10.91
N ALA A 68 -3.71 -34.27 9.98
CA ALA A 68 -2.47 -35.06 9.90
C ALA A 68 -1.23 -34.15 9.74
N ALA A 69 -1.29 -33.17 8.84
CA ALA A 69 -0.21 -32.20 8.64
C ALA A 69 0.00 -31.31 9.89
N GLU A 70 -1.08 -30.82 10.52
CA GLU A 70 -1.02 -29.98 11.71
C GLU A 70 -0.44 -30.73 12.93
N GLU A 71 -0.74 -32.02 13.09
CA GLU A 71 -0.23 -32.86 14.17
C GLU A 71 1.30 -33.06 14.05
N ALA A 72 1.78 -33.39 12.84
CA ALA A 72 3.20 -33.51 12.54
C ALA A 72 3.98 -32.20 12.81
N LEU A 73 3.45 -31.09 12.32
CA LEU A 73 4.01 -29.74 12.53
C LEU A 73 3.91 -29.31 14.00
N GLY A 74 2.88 -29.76 14.71
CA GLY A 74 2.64 -29.49 16.13
C GLY A 74 3.69 -30.13 17.03
N ALA A 75 3.96 -31.43 16.82
CA ALA A 75 5.01 -32.16 17.54
C ALA A 75 6.41 -31.61 17.24
N ALA A 76 6.67 -31.22 15.99
CA ALA A 76 7.91 -30.54 15.61
C ALA A 76 8.07 -29.19 16.33
N ARG A 77 7.00 -28.37 16.39
CA ARG A 77 6.99 -27.08 17.11
C ARG A 77 7.19 -27.25 18.62
N ALA A 78 6.67 -28.32 19.20
CA ALA A 78 6.86 -28.66 20.60
C ALA A 78 8.27 -29.23 20.92
N GLY A 79 9.12 -29.47 19.91
CA GLY A 79 10.40 -30.13 20.07
C GLY A 79 10.31 -31.63 20.40
N GLN A 80 9.13 -32.23 20.20
CA GLN A 80 8.84 -33.64 20.48
C GLN A 80 9.27 -34.55 19.31
N ALA A 81 9.29 -34.01 18.09
CA ALA A 81 9.73 -34.69 16.88
C ALA A 81 10.66 -33.82 16.02
N VAL A 82 11.32 -34.41 15.03
CA VAL A 82 12.14 -33.71 14.02
C VAL A 82 11.66 -34.09 12.64
N LEU A 83 11.24 -33.11 11.84
CA LEU A 83 10.79 -33.30 10.47
C LEU A 83 11.93 -33.84 9.59
N GLN A 84 11.62 -34.84 8.78
CA GLN A 84 12.53 -35.46 7.80
C GLN A 84 12.02 -35.19 6.38
N ALA A 85 12.86 -35.40 5.36
CA ALA A 85 12.51 -35.17 3.95
C ALA A 85 11.11 -35.70 3.56
N HIS A 86 10.77 -36.94 3.92
CA HIS A 86 9.46 -37.54 3.59
C HIS A 86 8.25 -36.81 4.20
N HIS A 87 8.41 -36.08 5.31
CA HIS A 87 7.36 -35.24 5.88
C HIS A 87 7.16 -33.96 5.04
N PHE A 88 8.22 -33.45 4.42
CA PHE A 88 8.14 -32.33 3.46
C PHE A 88 7.58 -32.81 2.11
N ASP A 89 8.00 -33.97 1.62
CA ASP A 89 7.41 -34.62 0.44
C ASP A 89 5.89 -34.83 0.64
N ALA A 90 5.47 -35.29 1.83
CA ALA A 90 4.06 -35.45 2.19
C ALA A 90 3.34 -34.10 2.32
N ALA A 91 3.96 -33.09 2.94
CA ALA A 91 3.39 -31.74 3.06
C ALA A 91 3.22 -31.04 1.70
N GLN A 92 4.09 -31.30 0.72
CA GLN A 92 3.92 -30.83 -0.65
C GLN A 92 2.76 -31.57 -1.34
N GLN A 93 2.74 -32.91 -1.29
CA GLN A 93 1.63 -33.72 -1.83
C GLN A 93 0.27 -33.36 -1.22
N SER A 94 0.20 -32.99 0.07
CA SER A 94 -1.05 -32.60 0.70
C SER A 94 -1.60 -31.28 0.18
N LEU A 95 -0.76 -30.37 -0.35
CA LEU A 95 -1.25 -29.17 -1.05
C LEU A 95 -1.91 -29.51 -2.37
N ASP A 96 -1.34 -30.42 -3.17
CA ASP A 96 -1.95 -30.89 -4.43
C ASP A 96 -3.32 -31.53 -4.16
N TYR A 97 -3.41 -32.36 -3.11
CA TYR A 97 -4.69 -32.95 -2.69
C TYR A 97 -5.67 -31.89 -2.18
N LEU A 98 -5.27 -30.95 -1.32
CA LEU A 98 -6.15 -29.88 -0.84
C LEU A 98 -6.64 -28.96 -1.97
N GLN A 99 -5.81 -28.68 -2.98
CA GLN A 99 -6.24 -27.98 -4.19
C GLN A 99 -7.31 -28.78 -4.94
N SER A 100 -7.11 -30.08 -5.14
CA SER A 100 -8.10 -30.93 -5.83
C SER A 100 -9.42 -31.04 -5.05
N MET A 101 -9.37 -31.01 -3.72
CA MET A 101 -10.56 -30.94 -2.86
C MET A 101 -11.25 -29.57 -2.97
N LEU A 102 -10.49 -28.48 -3.07
CA LEU A 102 -11.02 -27.13 -3.23
C LEU A 102 -11.70 -26.93 -4.60
N ASP A 103 -11.11 -27.47 -5.66
CA ASP A 103 -11.69 -27.50 -7.01
C ASP A 103 -12.99 -28.33 -7.06
N ALA A 104 -13.07 -29.42 -6.29
CA ALA A 104 -14.29 -30.22 -6.14
C ALA A 104 -15.40 -29.43 -5.42
N VAL A 105 -15.08 -28.78 -4.29
CA VAL A 105 -16.01 -27.90 -3.56
C VAL A 105 -16.49 -26.73 -4.44
N SER A 106 -15.58 -26.10 -5.18
CA SER A 106 -15.87 -24.99 -6.11
C SER A 106 -16.79 -25.41 -7.28
N SER A 107 -16.67 -26.66 -7.74
CA SER A 107 -17.55 -27.24 -8.76
C SER A 107 -18.85 -27.86 -8.21
N GLY A 108 -19.10 -27.76 -6.89
CA GLY A 108 -20.28 -28.31 -6.24
C GLY A 108 -20.30 -29.85 -6.19
N THR A 109 -19.12 -30.48 -6.17
CA THR A 109 -18.94 -31.92 -6.08
C THR A 109 -18.32 -32.32 -4.74
N GLU A 110 -18.59 -33.55 -4.29
CA GLU A 110 -18.07 -34.05 -3.02
C GLU A 110 -16.57 -34.40 -3.16
N PRO A 111 -15.67 -33.78 -2.37
CA PRO A 111 -14.23 -33.98 -2.51
C PRO A 111 -13.81 -35.40 -2.08
N GLY A 112 -12.95 -36.02 -2.89
CA GLY A 112 -12.35 -37.31 -2.57
C GLY A 112 -11.36 -37.22 -1.41
N TYR A 113 -11.32 -38.27 -0.59
CA TYR A 113 -10.35 -38.40 0.51
C TYR A 113 -8.92 -38.59 -0.02
N ALA A 114 -7.94 -38.11 0.75
CA ALA A 114 -6.53 -38.35 0.47
C ALA A 114 -6.17 -39.85 0.61
N PRO A 115 -5.11 -40.34 -0.05
CA PRO A 115 -4.64 -41.70 0.15
C PRO A 115 -4.24 -41.93 1.62
N PRO A 116 -4.65 -43.04 2.25
CA PRO A 116 -4.19 -43.38 3.61
C PRO A 116 -2.66 -43.46 3.70
N ASP A 117 -1.99 -43.89 2.62
CA ASP A 117 -0.53 -43.93 2.52
C ASP A 117 0.12 -42.53 2.58
N LEU A 118 -0.60 -41.45 2.21
CA LEU A 118 -0.13 -40.07 2.36
C LEU A 118 -0.36 -39.57 3.78
N ILE A 119 -1.52 -39.87 4.38
CA ILE A 119 -1.82 -39.53 5.78
C ILE A 119 -0.79 -40.20 6.72
N ALA A 120 -0.41 -41.45 6.45
CA ALA A 120 0.61 -42.19 7.20
C ALA A 120 2.03 -41.60 7.10
N GLN A 121 2.36 -40.79 6.07
CA GLN A 121 3.66 -40.13 5.96
C GLN A 121 3.81 -38.90 6.89
N PHE A 122 2.74 -38.52 7.59
CA PHE A 122 2.77 -37.50 8.65
C PHE A 122 2.98 -38.11 10.06
N ASP A 123 3.09 -39.43 10.22
CA ASP A 123 3.33 -40.04 11.53
C ASP A 123 4.77 -39.83 12.02
N VAL A 124 4.95 -38.72 12.72
CA VAL A 124 6.19 -38.30 13.40
C VAL A 124 6.56 -39.14 14.63
N HIS A 125 5.68 -40.05 15.10
CA HIS A 125 5.87 -40.86 16.31
C HIS A 125 6.06 -42.37 16.01
N GLY A 126 5.52 -42.87 14.89
CA GLY A 126 5.47 -44.30 14.54
C GLY A 126 6.34 -44.71 13.35
N GLY A 127 7.64 -44.93 13.58
CA GLY A 127 8.55 -45.43 12.54
C GLY A 127 8.32 -46.89 12.13
N ALA A 128 7.47 -47.16 11.13
CA ALA A 128 7.11 -48.54 10.74
C ALA A 128 6.87 -48.86 9.24
N VAL A 129 7.40 -48.11 8.25
CA VAL A 129 7.45 -48.59 6.84
C VAL A 129 8.85 -48.53 6.21
N ALA A 130 9.51 -49.69 6.21
CA ALA A 130 10.53 -50.15 5.25
C ALA A 130 11.73 -49.22 4.86
N ALA A 131 12.74 -49.16 5.72
CA ALA A 131 14.15 -48.99 5.30
C ALA A 131 15.08 -49.94 6.10
N PRO A 132 16.11 -50.57 5.51
CA PRO A 132 16.86 -51.64 6.17
C PRO A 132 18.06 -51.17 7.00
N ALA A 133 18.08 -51.55 8.29
CA ALA A 133 19.23 -51.80 9.20
C ALA A 133 20.42 -50.78 9.23
N ALA A 134 20.94 -50.35 10.39
CA ALA A 134 21.16 -51.12 11.61
C ALA A 134 21.55 -50.27 12.85
N ALA A 135 21.67 -50.97 14.00
CA ALA A 135 22.57 -50.70 15.13
C ALA A 135 22.20 -49.71 16.28
N ALA A 136 21.67 -50.33 17.34
CA ALA A 136 22.04 -50.14 18.76
C ALA A 136 21.42 -48.98 19.61
N ALA A 137 21.39 -49.24 20.93
CA ALA A 137 20.73 -48.51 22.02
C ALA A 137 21.77 -48.27 23.17
N PRO A 138 21.48 -47.80 24.43
CA PRO A 138 20.17 -47.72 25.11
C PRO A 138 19.84 -46.52 26.04
N ALA A 139 18.56 -46.52 26.44
CA ALA A 139 17.77 -45.72 27.38
C ALA A 139 18.37 -45.18 28.71
N ALA A 140 17.87 -43.98 29.09
CA ALA A 140 17.36 -43.59 30.42
C ALA A 140 16.65 -42.20 30.29
N GLY A 141 15.61 -41.81 31.05
CA GLY A 141 14.76 -42.53 32.01
C GLY A 141 14.01 -41.56 32.96
N GLY A 142 12.78 -41.89 33.37
CA GLY A 142 12.02 -41.18 34.42
C GLY A 142 11.00 -40.15 33.94
N SER A 143 9.72 -40.46 34.10
CA SER A 143 8.56 -39.58 33.86
C SER A 143 7.90 -39.19 35.18
N ASP A 144 7.61 -37.91 35.38
CA ASP A 144 6.80 -37.39 36.48
C ASP A 144 5.78 -36.38 35.90
N LEU A 145 4.72 -36.90 35.29
CA LEU A 145 3.57 -36.15 34.80
C LEU A 145 2.28 -36.94 35.10
N ILE A 146 1.25 -36.22 35.53
CA ILE A 146 -0.08 -36.75 35.87
C ILE A 146 -0.73 -37.31 34.60
N THR A 147 -1.32 -38.50 34.70
CA THR A 147 -2.05 -39.16 33.59
C THR A 147 -3.45 -38.56 33.41
N ASP A 148 -3.95 -38.53 32.18
CA ASP A 148 -5.25 -37.90 31.86
C ASP A 148 -6.42 -38.47 32.69
N ASP A 149 -6.43 -39.77 33.02
CA ASP A 149 -7.41 -40.40 33.93
C ASP A 149 -7.50 -39.70 35.31
N GLU A 150 -6.37 -39.19 35.83
CA GLU A 150 -6.28 -38.48 37.12
C GLU A 150 -6.65 -36.99 36.95
N PHE A 151 -6.51 -36.44 35.75
CA PHE A 151 -6.96 -35.09 35.41
C PHE A 151 -8.48 -35.02 35.18
N GLU A 152 -9.08 -35.99 34.48
CA GLU A 152 -10.54 -36.09 34.34
C GLU A 152 -11.22 -36.29 35.71
N ALA A 153 -10.65 -37.12 36.59
CA ALA A 153 -11.15 -37.32 37.95
C ALA A 153 -11.12 -36.05 38.83
N LEU A 154 -10.29 -35.05 38.49
CA LEU A 154 -10.27 -33.72 39.12
C LEU A 154 -11.27 -32.75 38.47
N LEU A 155 -11.51 -32.85 37.16
CA LEU A 155 -12.53 -32.07 36.45
C LEU A 155 -13.96 -32.46 36.85
N ASP A 156 -14.23 -33.75 37.00
CA ASP A 156 -15.57 -34.25 37.37
C ASP A 156 -15.97 -33.83 38.80
N GLN A 157 -14.98 -33.73 39.71
CA GLN A 157 -15.16 -33.13 41.04
C GLN A 157 -15.46 -31.62 41.00
N LEU A 158 -15.09 -30.92 39.93
CA LEU A 158 -15.27 -29.47 39.79
C LEU A 158 -16.66 -29.09 39.25
N HIS A 159 -17.35 -30.00 38.56
CA HIS A 159 -18.61 -29.73 37.86
C HIS A 159 -19.81 -30.63 38.21
N GLY A 160 -19.68 -31.51 39.22
CA GLY A 160 -20.82 -32.23 39.81
C GLY A 160 -21.87 -31.29 40.46
N GLY A 161 -22.99 -31.06 39.79
CA GLY A 161 -23.92 -29.96 40.13
C GLY A 161 -25.08 -30.28 41.08
N ASN A 162 -25.69 -29.22 41.62
CA ASN A 162 -27.09 -29.15 42.07
C ASN A 162 -27.51 -27.68 42.27
N ALA A 163 -28.73 -27.31 41.83
CA ALA A 163 -29.30 -25.99 42.11
C ALA A 163 -29.95 -25.95 43.50
N PRO A 164 -29.89 -24.81 44.21
CA PRO A 164 -31.17 -24.23 44.62
C PRO A 164 -31.26 -22.69 44.61
N THR A 165 -32.51 -22.25 44.67
CA THR A 165 -33.07 -20.90 44.71
C THR A 165 -32.46 -19.88 45.68
N ALA A 166 -32.29 -18.64 45.17
CA ALA A 166 -32.67 -17.35 45.77
C ALA A 166 -32.26 -16.96 47.21
N VAL A 167 -31.55 -15.82 47.33
CA VAL A 167 -31.75 -14.66 48.23
C VAL A 167 -30.50 -13.75 48.16
N GLY A 168 -30.66 -12.42 48.16
CA GLY A 168 -29.55 -11.45 48.32
C GLY A 168 -29.72 -10.60 49.60
N PRO A 169 -29.07 -9.42 49.75
CA PRO A 169 -27.97 -8.85 48.95
C PRO A 169 -26.74 -8.42 49.82
N ALA A 170 -25.58 -8.18 49.20
CA ALA A 170 -24.39 -7.57 49.84
C ALA A 170 -23.65 -6.61 48.87
N LYS A 171 -22.61 -5.89 49.35
CA LYS A 171 -22.17 -4.61 48.74
C LYS A 171 -20.65 -4.33 48.88
N LYS A 172 -20.06 -3.66 47.87
CA LYS A 172 -18.68 -3.09 47.78
C LYS A 172 -17.53 -4.11 47.60
N ALA A 173 -16.40 -3.75 46.96
CA ALA A 173 -16.06 -2.65 46.02
C ALA A 173 -14.68 -2.91 45.36
N ASP A 174 -14.38 -2.19 44.28
CA ASP A 174 -13.08 -1.99 43.60
C ASP A 174 -12.19 -3.22 43.31
N ASP A 175 -12.10 -3.61 42.03
CA ASP A 175 -11.03 -3.05 41.17
C ASP A 175 -11.51 -2.97 39.71
N GLY A 176 -11.06 -1.95 38.96
CA GLY A 176 -11.85 -1.40 37.84
C GLY A 176 -11.55 -1.91 36.43
N LEU A 177 -12.30 -2.91 35.95
CA LEU A 177 -12.52 -3.17 34.52
C LEU A 177 -14.03 -3.11 34.23
N ILE A 178 -14.42 -2.38 33.18
CA ILE A 178 -15.81 -2.20 32.74
C ILE A 178 -16.34 -3.53 32.18
N SER A 179 -17.52 -3.98 32.61
CA SER A 179 -18.13 -5.22 32.13
C SER A 179 -18.82 -5.05 30.78
N GLU A 180 -19.01 -6.14 30.03
CA GLU A 180 -19.67 -6.09 28.71
C GLU A 180 -21.09 -5.50 28.77
N ASP A 181 -21.87 -5.78 29.82
CA ASP A 181 -23.20 -5.16 30.02
C ASP A 181 -23.14 -3.62 30.14
N GLU A 182 -22.09 -3.08 30.77
CA GLU A 182 -21.88 -1.63 30.91
C GLU A 182 -21.32 -1.02 29.62
N PHE A 183 -20.59 -1.81 28.82
CA PHE A 183 -20.12 -1.44 27.48
C PHE A 183 -21.25 -1.42 26.44
N GLU A 184 -22.16 -2.40 26.46
CA GLU A 184 -23.38 -2.39 25.60
C GLU A 184 -24.29 -1.21 25.95
N ALA A 185 -24.49 -0.91 27.24
CA ALA A 185 -25.27 0.24 27.69
C ALA A 185 -24.68 1.61 27.25
N LEU A 186 -23.38 1.68 26.96
CA LEU A 186 -22.71 2.85 26.39
C LEU A 186 -22.78 2.89 24.85
N LEU A 187 -22.79 1.74 24.19
CA LEU A 187 -22.99 1.65 22.73
C LEU A 187 -24.42 2.06 22.32
N ASP A 188 -25.43 1.63 23.06
CA ASP A 188 -26.84 1.92 22.77
C ASP A 188 -27.16 3.43 22.90
N GLN A 189 -26.44 4.15 23.78
CA GLN A 189 -26.51 5.61 23.90
C GLN A 189 -25.85 6.36 22.73
N LEU A 190 -25.00 5.71 21.93
CA LEU A 190 -24.24 6.36 20.86
C LEU A 190 -24.90 6.20 19.47
N HIS A 191 -25.79 5.23 19.29
CA HIS A 191 -26.31 4.82 17.97
C HIS A 191 -27.84 4.55 17.89
N GLY A 192 -28.68 5.24 18.67
CA GLY A 192 -30.16 5.12 18.59
C GLY A 192 -30.89 6.46 18.37
N GLY A 193 -31.46 6.70 17.17
CA GLY A 193 -31.97 8.04 16.82
C GLY A 193 -32.98 8.20 15.67
N ALA A 194 -33.97 7.30 15.51
CA ALA A 194 -35.12 7.52 14.62
C ALA A 194 -36.41 6.85 15.15
N ALA A 195 -37.55 7.53 15.04
CA ALA A 195 -38.86 7.09 15.56
C ALA A 195 -39.71 6.34 14.52
N PRO A 196 -40.88 5.77 14.89
CA PRO A 196 -42.11 6.52 14.57
C PRO A 196 -43.34 6.34 15.52
N GLY A 197 -44.17 7.40 15.62
CA GLY A 197 -45.63 7.26 15.40
C GLY A 197 -46.62 7.33 16.58
N ALA A 198 -47.28 8.49 16.74
CA ALA A 198 -48.74 8.71 17.01
C ALA A 198 -49.46 7.97 18.20
N LYS A 199 -50.45 8.52 18.93
CA LYS A 199 -51.46 9.58 18.65
C LYS A 199 -52.02 10.20 20.00
N PRO A 200 -53.18 10.90 20.13
CA PRO A 200 -53.16 12.30 20.61
C PRO A 200 -54.11 12.65 21.81
N ALA A 201 -54.40 13.96 21.97
CA ALA A 201 -55.29 14.68 22.92
C ALA A 201 -54.54 15.26 24.15
N ALA A 202 -54.52 16.57 24.46
CA ALA A 202 -55.57 17.61 24.63
C ALA A 202 -56.27 17.55 26.01
N ALA A 203 -56.67 18.65 26.68
CA ALA A 203 -56.87 20.05 26.23
C ALA A 203 -56.84 21.09 27.39
N VAL A 204 -56.77 22.40 27.06
CA VAL A 204 -57.43 23.57 27.74
C VAL A 204 -57.04 23.93 29.21
N ALA A 205 -57.03 25.17 29.72
CA ALA A 205 -56.81 26.58 29.28
C ALA A 205 -56.89 27.46 30.59
N PRO A 206 -57.15 28.80 30.62
CA PRO A 206 -56.83 29.93 29.73
C PRO A 206 -56.12 31.12 30.47
N ALA A 207 -55.88 32.26 29.79
CA ALA A 207 -55.63 33.58 30.39
C ALA A 207 -56.97 34.38 30.59
N PRO A 208 -57.02 35.60 31.20
CA PRO A 208 -56.52 36.88 30.64
C PRO A 208 -55.75 37.72 31.73
N VAL A 209 -55.48 39.05 31.75
CA VAL A 209 -55.91 40.25 30.98
C VAL A 209 -54.69 41.18 30.69
N ALA A 210 -54.80 42.53 30.67
CA ALA A 210 -53.75 43.44 30.17
C ALA A 210 -53.70 44.88 30.76
N ALA A 211 -52.47 45.44 30.77
CA ALA A 211 -52.08 46.88 30.64
C ALA A 211 -52.48 47.89 31.78
N PRO A 212 -51.89 49.13 31.84
CA PRO A 212 -50.92 49.78 30.94
C PRO A 212 -49.73 50.59 31.54
N ARG A 213 -48.58 50.61 30.81
CA ARG A 213 -47.51 51.68 30.78
C ARG A 213 -46.71 51.93 32.10
N PRO A 214 -45.59 52.72 32.12
CA PRO A 214 -44.96 53.57 31.08
C PRO A 214 -43.42 53.38 30.89
N VAL A 215 -42.79 54.37 30.21
CA VAL A 215 -41.33 54.63 30.03
C VAL A 215 -40.60 53.77 28.97
N ALA A 216 -39.53 54.33 28.38
CA ALA A 216 -38.82 53.82 27.21
C ALA A 216 -37.29 53.98 27.33
N ALA A 217 -36.58 53.28 26.42
CA ALA A 217 -35.11 53.18 26.26
C ALA A 217 -34.36 52.39 27.36
N PRO A 218 -33.19 51.78 27.05
CA PRO A 218 -32.54 51.65 25.73
C PRO A 218 -32.86 50.31 25.03
N ALA A 219 -32.38 50.14 23.79
CA ALA A 219 -32.55 48.90 23.04
C ALA A 219 -31.61 47.79 23.56
N PRO A 220 -32.10 46.55 23.80
CA PRO A 220 -31.25 45.42 24.15
C PRO A 220 -30.46 44.94 22.92
N ALA A 221 -29.24 44.42 23.15
CA ALA A 221 -28.40 43.87 22.09
C ALA A 221 -29.09 42.72 21.34
N ALA A 222 -28.81 42.60 20.04
CA ALA A 222 -29.29 41.49 19.24
C ALA A 222 -28.79 40.16 19.83
N LYS A 223 -29.72 39.21 20.04
CA LYS A 223 -29.36 37.84 20.40
C LYS A 223 -28.45 37.27 19.30
N PRO A 224 -27.42 36.47 19.64
CA PRO A 224 -26.68 35.71 18.63
C PRO A 224 -27.67 34.95 17.75
N ALA A 225 -27.47 34.99 16.44
CA ALA A 225 -28.26 34.19 15.52
C ALA A 225 -28.15 32.71 15.94
N ALA A 226 -29.25 31.98 15.86
CA ALA A 226 -29.21 30.53 16.05
C ALA A 226 -28.17 29.95 15.08
N LYS A 227 -27.34 29.01 15.55
CA LYS A 227 -26.54 28.19 14.64
C LYS A 227 -27.49 27.62 13.57
N PRO A 228 -27.08 27.55 12.29
CA PRO A 228 -27.80 26.72 11.34
C PRO A 228 -28.03 25.34 11.97
N LEU A 229 -29.23 24.77 11.80
CA LEU A 229 -29.36 23.33 11.99
C LEU A 229 -28.35 22.70 11.03
N ALA A 230 -27.51 21.79 11.54
CA ALA A 230 -26.74 20.93 10.65
C ALA A 230 -27.74 20.24 9.74
N GLU A 231 -27.57 20.39 8.43
CA GLU A 231 -28.33 19.58 7.48
C GLU A 231 -28.05 18.11 7.82
N ALA A 232 -29.11 17.30 7.92
CA ALA A 232 -28.93 15.89 8.24
C ALA A 232 -28.16 15.25 7.09
N GLU A 233 -26.88 14.98 7.29
CA GLU A 233 -26.01 14.41 6.26
C GLU A 233 -26.53 13.01 5.89
N HIS A 234 -27.30 12.95 4.80
CA HIS A 234 -27.85 11.73 4.22
C HIS A 234 -26.74 10.89 3.58
N THR A 235 -25.83 10.40 4.42
CA THR A 235 -24.70 9.56 4.03
C THR A 235 -25.21 8.19 3.57
N VAL A 236 -24.88 7.83 2.33
CA VAL A 236 -25.19 6.51 1.77
C VAL A 236 -23.90 5.68 1.81
N ARG A 237 -23.93 4.54 2.51
CA ARG A 237 -22.83 3.57 2.44
C ARG A 237 -22.83 2.91 1.06
N VAL A 238 -21.75 3.11 0.30
CA VAL A 238 -21.55 2.54 -1.03
C VAL A 238 -20.35 1.59 -0.99
N ASP A 239 -20.51 0.42 -1.58
CA ASP A 239 -19.42 -0.57 -1.74
C ASP A 239 -18.29 -0.02 -2.62
N THR A 240 -17.04 -0.31 -2.25
CA THR A 240 -15.85 0.25 -2.91
C THR A 240 -15.67 -0.26 -4.34
N LYS A 241 -15.97 -1.54 -4.60
CA LYS A 241 -15.89 -2.13 -5.94
C LYS A 241 -16.82 -1.39 -6.91
N ARG A 242 -17.97 -0.88 -6.42
CA ARG A 242 -18.88 -0.03 -7.21
C ARG A 242 -18.30 1.35 -7.53
N LEU A 243 -17.64 2.01 -6.58
CA LEU A 243 -16.96 3.29 -6.84
C LEU A 243 -15.82 3.10 -7.84
N ASP A 244 -15.02 2.05 -7.68
CA ASP A 244 -13.91 1.72 -8.58
C ASP A 244 -14.40 1.35 -10.00
N ALA A 245 -15.57 0.70 -10.12
CA ALA A 245 -16.21 0.47 -11.42
C ALA A 245 -16.62 1.79 -12.11
N ILE A 246 -17.21 2.75 -11.38
CA ILE A 246 -17.57 4.07 -11.94
C ILE A 246 -16.31 4.84 -12.36
N VAL A 247 -15.23 4.77 -11.58
CA VAL A 247 -13.92 5.36 -11.91
C VAL A 247 -13.33 4.77 -13.20
N ASN A 248 -13.41 3.44 -13.39
CA ASN A 248 -13.00 2.79 -14.64
C ASN A 248 -13.85 3.24 -15.84
N LEU A 249 -15.18 3.30 -15.69
CA LEU A 249 -16.10 3.77 -16.74
C LEU A 249 -15.84 5.23 -17.12
N ILE A 250 -15.45 6.08 -16.16
CA ILE A 250 -15.01 7.47 -16.46
C ILE A 250 -13.68 7.49 -17.20
N GLY A 251 -12.74 6.57 -16.88
CA GLY A 251 -11.55 6.36 -17.70
C GLY A 251 -11.88 6.02 -19.15
N GLU A 252 -12.81 5.11 -19.38
CA GLU A 252 -13.30 4.74 -20.73
C GLU A 252 -14.03 5.89 -21.43
N LEU A 253 -14.76 6.72 -20.69
CA LEU A 253 -15.39 7.94 -21.22
C LEU A 253 -14.35 9.01 -21.61
N VAL A 254 -13.29 9.20 -20.82
CA VAL A 254 -12.17 10.12 -21.15
C VAL A 254 -11.39 9.62 -22.37
N LEU A 255 -11.18 8.31 -22.50
CA LEU A 255 -10.59 7.71 -23.70
C LEU A 255 -11.49 7.87 -24.93
N SER A 256 -12.81 7.69 -24.78
CA SER A 256 -13.80 7.90 -25.85
C SER A 256 -13.89 9.37 -26.29
N ARG A 257 -13.84 10.30 -25.34
CA ARG A 257 -13.68 11.75 -25.56
C ARG A 257 -12.44 12.05 -26.40
N ASN A 258 -11.28 11.50 -26.02
CA ASN A 258 -10.03 11.71 -26.76
C ASN A 258 -10.07 11.13 -28.18
N ARG A 259 -10.67 9.95 -28.36
CA ARG A 259 -10.93 9.35 -29.67
C ARG A 259 -11.78 10.25 -30.57
N LEU A 260 -12.87 10.82 -30.06
CA LEU A 260 -13.69 11.80 -30.78
C LEU A 260 -12.88 13.05 -31.15
N LYS A 261 -12.10 13.58 -30.21
CA LYS A 261 -11.24 14.77 -30.38
C LYS A 261 -10.19 14.57 -31.49
N THR A 262 -9.68 13.35 -31.65
CA THR A 262 -8.74 12.93 -32.71
C THR A 262 -9.43 12.68 -34.07
N LEU A 263 -10.64 12.11 -34.09
CA LEU A 263 -11.42 11.93 -35.33
C LEU A 263 -11.87 13.28 -35.92
N ARG A 264 -12.35 14.18 -35.07
CA ARG A 264 -12.76 15.58 -35.35
C ARG A 264 -11.70 16.35 -36.16
N ALA A 265 -10.42 16.18 -35.82
CA ALA A 265 -9.30 16.82 -36.52
C ALA A 265 -9.17 16.43 -38.01
N ARG A 266 -9.79 15.32 -38.43
CA ARG A 266 -9.85 14.87 -39.83
C ARG A 266 -11.10 15.37 -40.57
N LEU A 267 -12.17 15.69 -39.84
CA LEU A 267 -13.49 16.00 -40.40
C LEU A 267 -13.73 17.50 -40.62
N ARG A 268 -13.17 18.37 -39.78
CA ARG A 268 -13.30 19.86 -39.87
C ARG A 268 -14.75 20.36 -39.90
N ASP A 269 -15.57 19.81 -39.02
CA ASP A 269 -16.99 20.13 -38.87
C ASP A 269 -17.20 20.99 -37.61
N GLU A 270 -17.75 22.20 -37.77
CA GLU A 270 -17.96 23.13 -36.65
C GLU A 270 -19.06 22.71 -35.67
N GLU A 271 -20.06 21.95 -36.12
CA GLU A 271 -21.14 21.47 -35.27
C GLU A 271 -20.64 20.30 -34.40
N LEU A 272 -19.85 19.41 -35.01
CA LEU A 272 -19.08 18.40 -34.29
C LEU A 272 -18.07 19.02 -33.31
N ASP A 273 -17.39 20.11 -33.68
CA ASP A 273 -16.49 20.85 -32.77
C ASP A 273 -17.22 21.37 -31.53
N ARG A 274 -18.41 21.96 -31.70
CA ARG A 274 -19.26 22.45 -30.59
C ARG A 274 -19.78 21.30 -29.71
N ALA A 275 -20.22 20.20 -30.32
CA ALA A 275 -20.69 19.01 -29.62
C ALA A 275 -19.58 18.34 -28.79
N VAL A 276 -18.40 18.11 -29.39
CA VAL A 276 -17.24 17.54 -28.69
C VAL A 276 -16.75 18.47 -27.59
N SER A 277 -16.71 19.79 -27.80
CA SER A 277 -16.33 20.75 -26.76
C SER A 277 -17.30 20.76 -25.57
N THR A 278 -18.59 20.50 -25.81
CA THR A 278 -19.60 20.36 -24.75
C THR A 278 -19.43 19.06 -23.98
N LEU A 279 -19.11 17.96 -24.69
CA LEU A 279 -18.79 16.66 -24.10
C LEU A 279 -17.49 16.68 -23.28
N ASP A 280 -16.46 17.42 -23.73
CA ASP A 280 -15.22 17.66 -22.97
C ASP A 280 -15.53 18.26 -21.59
N ILE A 281 -16.36 19.33 -21.55
CA ILE A 281 -16.74 20.02 -20.31
C ILE A 281 -17.62 19.13 -19.41
N ALA A 282 -18.58 18.41 -19.99
CA ALA A 282 -19.44 17.50 -19.24
C ALA A 282 -18.65 16.34 -18.61
N THR A 283 -17.72 15.75 -19.38
CA THR A 283 -16.85 14.65 -18.93
C THR A 283 -15.92 15.10 -17.80
N ALA A 284 -15.30 16.28 -17.94
CA ALA A 284 -14.44 16.83 -16.89
C ALA A 284 -15.22 17.07 -15.58
N ARG A 285 -16.43 17.65 -15.66
CA ARG A 285 -17.30 17.84 -14.48
C ARG A 285 -17.71 16.52 -13.82
N LEU A 286 -18.02 15.49 -14.61
CA LEU A 286 -18.35 14.16 -14.09
C LEU A 286 -17.15 13.50 -13.40
N GLN A 287 -15.96 13.60 -14.01
CA GLN A 287 -14.72 13.11 -13.42
C GLN A 287 -14.42 13.80 -12.08
N SER A 288 -14.47 15.13 -12.00
CA SER A 288 -14.26 15.87 -10.74
C SER A 288 -15.28 15.49 -9.67
N ALA A 289 -16.55 15.27 -10.05
CA ALA A 289 -17.59 14.86 -9.11
C ALA A 289 -17.32 13.46 -8.52
N VAL A 290 -16.98 12.47 -9.35
CA VAL A 290 -16.72 11.11 -8.87
C VAL A 290 -15.40 11.01 -8.10
N MET A 291 -14.36 11.72 -8.51
CA MET A 291 -13.13 11.80 -7.70
C MET A 291 -13.45 12.31 -6.29
N ARG A 292 -14.28 13.36 -6.13
CA ARG A 292 -14.72 13.84 -4.81
C ARG A 292 -15.49 12.80 -4.00
N THR A 293 -16.30 11.93 -4.63
CA THR A 293 -16.95 10.81 -3.90
C THR A 293 -15.99 9.68 -3.49
N ARG A 294 -14.74 9.67 -3.96
CA ARG A 294 -13.68 8.71 -3.62
C ARG A 294 -12.59 9.32 -2.71
N MET A 295 -12.63 10.62 -2.47
CA MET A 295 -11.73 11.30 -1.54
C MET A 295 -11.95 10.82 -0.11
N GLN A 296 -10.89 10.85 0.68
CA GLN A 296 -10.89 10.56 2.09
C GLN A 296 -9.94 11.53 2.82
N PRO A 297 -10.29 12.02 4.02
CA PRO A 297 -9.36 12.80 4.83
C PRO A 297 -8.09 12.01 5.14
N VAL A 298 -6.93 12.59 4.82
CA VAL A 298 -5.60 12.03 5.07
C VAL A 298 -5.39 11.70 6.56
N GLY A 299 -6.10 12.40 7.45
CA GLY A 299 -6.15 12.18 8.90
C GLY A 299 -6.42 10.73 9.34
N LYS A 300 -7.11 9.91 8.54
CA LYS A 300 -7.26 8.47 8.86
C LYS A 300 -5.93 7.74 8.93
N VAL A 301 -4.95 8.10 8.08
CA VAL A 301 -3.58 7.56 8.12
C VAL A 301 -2.77 8.25 9.21
N PHE A 302 -2.86 9.57 9.35
CA PHE A 302 -2.13 10.32 10.39
C PHE A 302 -2.48 9.84 11.81
N SER A 303 -3.70 9.36 12.05
CA SER A 303 -4.17 8.81 13.33
C SER A 303 -3.23 7.76 13.97
N ARG A 304 -2.48 7.02 13.14
CA ARG A 304 -1.56 5.95 13.60
C ARG A 304 -0.19 6.49 14.03
N PHE A 305 0.22 7.64 13.48
CA PHE A 305 1.59 8.15 13.62
C PHE A 305 1.95 8.64 15.03
N PRO A 306 1.05 9.27 15.82
CA PRO A 306 1.32 9.60 17.21
C PRO A 306 1.63 8.38 18.11
N LYS A 307 1.22 7.16 17.73
CA LYS A 307 1.70 5.95 18.42
C LYS A 307 3.13 5.59 17.96
N VAL A 308 3.33 5.43 16.65
CA VAL A 308 4.63 5.06 16.07
C VAL A 308 5.75 6.02 16.50
N ALA A 309 5.50 7.33 16.49
CA ALA A 309 6.47 8.34 16.91
C ALA A 309 6.88 8.19 18.38
N ARG A 310 5.92 7.97 19.30
CA ARG A 310 6.21 7.72 20.72
C ARG A 310 6.97 6.41 20.94
N ASP A 311 6.61 5.34 20.23
CA ASP A 311 7.27 4.04 20.36
C ASP A 311 8.74 4.10 19.85
N VAL A 312 8.99 4.77 18.72
CA VAL A 312 10.36 5.02 18.20
C VAL A 312 11.13 5.97 19.12
N ALA A 313 10.56 7.09 19.55
CA ALA A 313 11.23 8.01 20.47
C ALA A 313 11.60 7.34 21.79
N ARG A 314 10.70 6.54 22.38
CA ARG A 314 10.94 5.77 23.61
C ARG A 314 12.05 4.74 23.46
N SER A 315 12.06 3.96 22.37
CA SER A 315 13.11 2.97 22.11
C SER A 315 14.49 3.59 21.90
N LEU A 316 14.55 4.81 21.32
CA LEU A 316 15.78 5.58 21.13
C LEU A 316 16.13 6.52 22.30
N LYS A 317 15.31 6.55 23.37
CA LYS A 317 15.45 7.47 24.53
C LYS A 317 15.49 8.96 24.15
N LYS A 318 14.74 9.37 23.13
CA LYS A 318 14.59 10.77 22.71
C LYS A 318 13.25 11.34 23.19
N GLU A 319 13.21 12.65 23.36
CA GLU A 319 12.02 13.42 23.71
C GLU A 319 11.54 14.15 22.44
N VAL A 320 10.35 13.83 21.94
CA VAL A 320 9.84 14.33 20.64
C VAL A 320 8.33 14.60 20.71
N ASP A 321 7.90 15.74 20.17
CA ASP A 321 6.50 16.04 19.86
C ASP A 321 6.21 15.84 18.36
N LEU A 322 4.97 15.46 18.03
CA LEU A 322 4.51 15.22 16.66
C LEU A 322 3.30 16.11 16.35
N GLU A 323 3.55 17.23 15.69
CA GLU A 323 2.51 18.14 15.22
C GLU A 323 1.88 17.62 13.92
N LEU A 324 0.55 17.52 13.90
CA LEU A 324 -0.25 17.11 12.73
C LEU A 324 -1.08 18.29 12.22
N ILE A 325 -0.85 18.71 10.96
CA ILE A 325 -1.55 19.85 10.34
C ILE A 325 -2.27 19.40 9.07
N GLY A 326 -3.48 19.88 8.83
CA GLY A 326 -4.23 19.61 7.60
C GLY A 326 -4.72 18.17 7.48
N ALA A 327 -5.00 17.50 8.61
CA ALA A 327 -5.53 16.13 8.65
C ALA A 327 -6.91 16.01 7.97
N GLU A 328 -7.63 17.11 7.84
CA GLU A 328 -8.87 17.29 7.09
C GLU A 328 -8.69 17.31 5.57
N THR A 329 -7.46 17.42 5.05
CA THR A 329 -7.17 17.45 3.61
C THR A 329 -7.69 16.19 2.92
N GLU A 330 -8.52 16.39 1.89
CA GLU A 330 -9.07 15.32 1.05
C GLU A 330 -8.02 14.79 0.06
N LEU A 331 -7.87 13.46 -0.01
CA LEU A 331 -7.01 12.77 -0.98
C LEU A 331 -7.63 11.44 -1.41
N ASP A 332 -7.32 10.96 -2.62
CA ASP A 332 -7.85 9.69 -3.13
C ASP A 332 -7.51 8.52 -2.22
N ARG A 333 -8.48 7.61 -1.98
CA ARG A 333 -8.29 6.45 -1.10
C ARG A 333 -7.03 5.63 -1.42
N ASN A 334 -6.73 5.37 -2.70
CA ASN A 334 -5.57 4.53 -3.06
C ASN A 334 -4.25 5.27 -2.81
N LEU A 335 -4.23 6.60 -2.99
CA LEU A 335 -3.07 7.43 -2.65
C LEU A 335 -2.88 7.46 -1.12
N VAL A 336 -3.96 7.62 -0.35
CA VAL A 336 -3.91 7.58 1.12
C VAL A 336 -3.35 6.25 1.63
N GLU A 337 -3.80 5.11 1.08
CA GLU A 337 -3.29 3.78 1.46
C GLU A 337 -1.83 3.56 1.03
N ALA A 338 -1.47 3.94 -0.20
CA ALA A 338 -0.11 3.74 -0.73
C ALA A 338 0.97 4.64 -0.10
N LEU A 339 0.58 5.84 0.37
CA LEU A 339 1.47 6.79 1.04
C LEU A 339 1.71 6.47 2.53
N ALA A 340 0.98 5.52 3.12
CA ALA A 340 1.12 5.16 4.53
C ALA A 340 2.55 4.70 4.89
N ASP A 341 3.10 3.67 4.24
CA ASP A 341 4.46 3.20 4.56
C ASP A 341 5.55 4.27 4.27
N PRO A 342 5.53 5.00 3.13
CA PRO A 342 6.42 6.14 2.89
C PRO A 342 6.45 7.18 4.02
N LEU A 343 5.28 7.59 4.52
CA LEU A 343 5.19 8.60 5.58
C LEU A 343 5.63 8.04 6.94
N VAL A 344 5.30 6.78 7.28
CA VAL A 344 5.85 6.10 8.48
C VAL A 344 7.37 6.10 8.45
N HIS A 345 7.97 5.76 7.30
CA HIS A 345 9.42 5.68 7.15
C HIS A 345 10.09 7.08 7.26
N LEU A 346 9.50 8.12 6.67
CA LEU A 346 10.00 9.49 6.79
C LEU A 346 9.91 10.03 8.23
N VAL A 347 8.77 9.85 8.91
CA VAL A 347 8.62 10.24 10.33
C VAL A 347 9.59 9.45 11.22
N ARG A 348 9.82 8.16 10.92
CA ARG A 348 10.83 7.35 11.62
C ARG A 348 12.25 7.90 11.40
N ASN A 349 12.62 8.29 10.19
CA ASN A 349 13.94 8.84 9.89
C ASN A 349 14.16 10.22 10.54
N ALA A 350 13.13 11.06 10.59
CA ALA A 350 13.15 12.32 11.35
C ALA A 350 13.47 12.07 12.84
N ILE A 351 12.87 11.05 13.46
CA ILE A 351 13.10 10.71 14.87
C ILE A 351 14.43 9.96 15.09
N ASP A 352 14.82 9.05 14.20
CA ASP A 352 16.03 8.23 14.33
C ASP A 352 17.31 9.05 14.03
N HIS A 353 17.29 9.85 12.96
CA HIS A 353 18.48 10.49 12.40
C HIS A 353 18.43 12.03 12.34
N GLY A 354 17.24 12.64 12.29
CA GLY A 354 17.07 14.09 12.35
C GLY A 354 17.27 14.62 13.78
N VAL A 355 16.30 14.36 14.65
CA VAL A 355 16.29 14.84 16.05
C VAL A 355 17.47 14.27 16.84
N GLU A 356 18.20 15.11 17.56
CA GLU A 356 19.36 14.73 18.36
C GLU A 356 18.95 14.17 19.74
N MET A 357 19.93 13.71 20.54
CA MET A 357 19.66 13.36 21.94
C MET A 357 19.31 14.63 22.76
N PRO A 358 18.38 14.56 23.73
CA PRO A 358 17.93 15.73 24.50
C PRO A 358 19.06 16.60 25.07
N ASP A 359 20.06 15.97 25.69
CA ASP A 359 21.17 16.67 26.33
C ASP A 359 22.13 17.32 25.31
N LEU A 360 22.20 16.78 24.07
CA LEU A 360 22.94 17.38 22.96
C LEU A 360 22.17 18.56 22.36
N ARG A 361 20.82 18.54 22.39
CA ARG A 361 19.99 19.68 21.97
C ARG A 361 20.15 20.86 22.93
N GLU A 362 20.10 20.59 24.23
CA GLU A 362 20.40 21.61 25.26
C GLU A 362 21.80 22.21 25.10
N ALA A 363 22.82 21.37 24.87
CA ALA A 363 24.19 21.83 24.62
C ALA A 363 24.36 22.67 23.33
N GLN A 364 23.43 22.55 22.38
CA GLN A 364 23.36 23.37 21.16
C GLN A 364 22.41 24.58 21.31
N GLY A 365 21.80 24.79 22.47
CA GLY A 365 20.84 25.88 22.70
C GLY A 365 19.45 25.64 22.09
N LYS A 366 19.12 24.42 21.68
CA LYS A 366 17.81 24.01 21.19
C LYS A 366 16.87 23.61 22.35
N PRO A 367 15.53 23.60 22.14
CA PRO A 367 14.60 22.98 23.06
C PRO A 367 14.94 21.49 23.27
N ARG A 368 14.88 21.03 24.53
CA ARG A 368 15.16 19.65 24.94
C ARG A 368 14.34 18.62 24.15
N MET A 369 13.04 18.89 24.01
CA MET A 369 12.11 18.16 23.16
C MET A 369 12.33 18.55 21.69
N GLY A 370 12.48 17.55 20.82
CA GLY A 370 12.50 17.73 19.36
C GLY A 370 11.10 17.96 18.81
N HIS A 371 11.00 18.72 17.72
CA HIS A 371 9.74 18.96 17.02
C HIS A 371 9.74 18.28 15.66
N VAL A 372 8.79 17.36 15.45
CA VAL A 372 8.50 16.80 14.12
C VAL A 372 7.11 17.25 13.69
N ARG A 373 7.02 17.85 12.51
CA ARG A 373 5.76 18.27 11.89
C ARG A 373 5.46 17.38 10.70
N LEU A 374 4.21 16.94 10.62
CA LEU A 374 3.63 16.37 9.42
C LEU A 374 2.43 17.22 9.00
N SER A 375 2.52 17.85 7.84
CA SER A 375 1.46 18.69 7.27
C SER A 375 0.97 18.14 5.94
N ALA A 376 -0.32 18.31 5.66
CA ALA A 376 -0.91 18.13 4.33
C ALA A 376 -1.67 19.39 3.92
N GLN A 377 -1.57 19.77 2.64
CA GLN A 377 -2.28 20.92 2.09
C GLN A 377 -2.59 20.71 0.60
N GLN A 378 -3.76 21.15 0.15
CA GLN A 378 -4.11 21.18 -1.27
C GLN A 378 -3.45 22.38 -1.99
N GLU A 379 -2.70 22.09 -3.06
CA GLU A 379 -2.07 23.06 -3.97
C GLU A 379 -2.68 22.91 -5.39
N GLY A 380 -3.91 23.38 -5.57
CA GLY A 380 -4.63 23.26 -6.84
C GLY A 380 -4.99 21.79 -7.15
N ASP A 381 -4.44 21.26 -8.24
CA ASP A 381 -4.64 19.86 -8.66
C ASP A 381 -3.73 18.83 -7.95
N TYR A 382 -2.86 19.30 -7.04
CA TYR A 382 -1.96 18.47 -6.25
C TYR A 382 -2.28 18.56 -4.75
N VAL A 383 -1.94 17.51 -4.00
CA VAL A 383 -1.75 17.59 -2.55
C VAL A 383 -0.25 17.62 -2.26
N SER A 384 0.16 18.64 -1.51
CA SER A 384 1.47 18.75 -0.86
C SER A 384 1.39 18.06 0.50
N ILE A 385 2.34 17.15 0.76
CA ILE A 385 2.52 16.52 2.07
C ILE A 385 3.97 16.74 2.49
N GLU A 386 4.17 17.30 3.67
CA GLU A 386 5.48 17.72 4.17
C GLU A 386 5.80 17.03 5.49
N VAL A 387 7.01 16.48 5.59
CA VAL A 387 7.60 15.98 6.83
C VAL A 387 8.77 16.90 7.18
N GLN A 388 8.67 17.62 8.29
CA GLN A 388 9.70 18.54 8.77
C GLN A 388 10.21 18.10 10.15
N ASP A 389 11.53 18.18 10.38
CA ASP A 389 12.18 18.05 11.68
C ASP A 389 12.99 19.31 12.02
N ASP A 390 13.21 19.57 13.32
CA ASP A 390 14.06 20.66 13.83
C ASP A 390 15.46 20.17 14.29
N GLY A 391 15.89 19.02 13.76
CA GLY A 391 17.05 18.26 14.20
C GLY A 391 18.40 18.75 13.67
N ALA A 392 19.38 17.85 13.61
CA ALA A 392 20.75 18.18 13.22
C ALA A 392 20.86 18.65 11.76
N GLY A 393 19.86 18.33 10.95
CA GLY A 393 19.91 18.47 9.49
C GLY A 393 20.86 17.44 8.86
N ILE A 394 20.82 17.40 7.53
CA ILE A 394 21.53 16.43 6.72
C ILE A 394 22.83 17.08 6.22
N ASP A 395 23.96 16.49 6.58
CA ASP A 395 25.31 16.97 6.24
C ASP A 395 25.70 16.57 4.80
N PRO A 396 25.82 17.51 3.85
CA PRO A 396 26.11 17.19 2.45
C PRO A 396 27.52 16.60 2.24
N GLU A 397 28.49 17.02 3.06
CA GLU A 397 29.88 16.52 2.98
C GLU A 397 29.95 15.06 3.46
N LYS A 398 29.24 14.72 4.55
CA LYS A 398 29.14 13.33 5.01
C LYS A 398 28.42 12.43 4.00
N LEU A 399 27.36 12.93 3.35
CA LEU A 399 26.70 12.19 2.26
C LEU A 399 27.65 11.93 1.09
N ARG A 400 28.29 12.98 0.57
CA ARG A 400 29.27 12.90 -0.52
C ARG A 400 30.42 11.95 -0.20
N ALA A 401 30.99 12.04 0.99
CA ALA A 401 32.07 11.17 1.46
C ALA A 401 31.63 9.70 1.52
N LYS A 402 30.43 9.42 2.03
CA LYS A 402 29.90 8.06 2.21
C LYS A 402 29.40 7.42 0.91
N ALA A 403 28.90 8.21 -0.02
CA ALA A 403 28.58 7.75 -1.38
C ALA A 403 29.85 7.31 -2.13
N ARG A 404 30.95 8.08 -1.99
CA ARG A 404 32.27 7.73 -2.53
C ARG A 404 32.88 6.52 -1.84
N GLU A 405 32.77 6.41 -0.50
CA GLU A 405 33.22 5.24 0.27
C GLU A 405 32.54 3.95 -0.20
N LYS A 406 31.23 4.01 -0.49
CA LYS A 406 30.45 2.89 -1.05
C LYS A 406 30.65 2.65 -2.55
N GLY A 407 31.46 3.46 -3.24
CA GLY A 407 31.66 3.36 -4.70
C GLY A 407 30.42 3.70 -5.54
N LEU A 408 29.41 4.36 -4.96
CA LEU A 408 28.16 4.73 -5.65
C LEU A 408 28.32 5.95 -6.56
N ILE A 409 29.36 6.75 -6.32
CA ILE A 409 29.80 7.87 -7.17
C ILE A 409 31.33 7.88 -7.25
N ASP A 410 31.89 8.25 -8.40
CA ASP A 410 33.33 8.41 -8.55
C ASP A 410 33.84 9.70 -7.87
N PRO A 411 35.16 9.81 -7.58
CA PRO A 411 35.71 10.95 -6.86
C PRO A 411 35.61 12.30 -7.59
N GLU A 412 35.60 12.31 -8.94
CA GLU A 412 35.51 13.55 -9.71
C GLU A 412 34.06 14.03 -9.86
N ALA A 413 33.11 13.12 -10.05
CA ALA A 413 31.69 13.44 -10.01
C ALA A 413 31.31 13.95 -8.61
N ALA A 414 31.75 13.26 -7.55
CA ALA A 414 31.52 13.69 -6.17
C ALA A 414 31.98 15.13 -5.90
N ALA A 415 33.13 15.53 -6.45
CA ALA A 415 33.68 16.88 -6.30
C ALA A 415 32.92 17.97 -7.09
N ARG A 416 32.06 17.59 -8.06
CA ARG A 416 31.26 18.52 -8.87
C ARG A 416 29.85 18.76 -8.31
N LEU A 417 29.33 17.86 -7.47
CA LEU A 417 27.98 17.96 -6.90
C LEU A 417 27.84 19.18 -5.99
N SER A 418 26.81 20.00 -6.22
CA SER A 418 26.34 21.02 -5.28
C SER A 418 25.79 20.40 -3.99
N SER A 419 25.58 21.23 -2.96
CA SER A 419 24.99 20.77 -1.69
C SER A 419 23.59 20.16 -1.85
N GLU A 420 22.79 20.68 -2.79
CA GLU A 420 21.43 20.19 -3.07
C GLU A 420 21.46 18.83 -3.79
N GLU A 421 22.31 18.67 -4.81
CA GLU A 421 22.55 17.37 -5.44
C GLU A 421 23.13 16.34 -4.46
N CYS A 422 23.94 16.78 -3.49
CA CYS A 422 24.42 15.91 -2.42
C CYS A 422 23.29 15.41 -1.50
N LEU A 423 22.24 16.20 -1.23
CA LEU A 423 21.05 15.70 -0.52
C LEU A 423 20.31 14.63 -1.33
N HIS A 424 20.26 14.76 -2.66
CA HIS A 424 19.64 13.76 -3.54
C HIS A 424 20.36 12.41 -3.56
N LEU A 425 21.63 12.32 -3.12
CA LEU A 425 22.36 11.04 -2.94
C LEU A 425 21.64 10.09 -1.97
N VAL A 426 20.82 10.62 -1.04
CA VAL A 426 20.01 9.83 -0.10
C VAL A 426 19.07 8.85 -0.82
N PHE A 427 18.66 9.16 -2.05
CA PHE A 427 17.76 8.32 -2.84
C PHE A 427 18.47 7.29 -3.75
N LEU A 428 19.80 7.20 -3.74
CA LEU A 428 20.51 6.22 -4.56
C LEU A 428 20.25 4.78 -4.06
N PRO A 429 20.02 3.81 -4.96
CA PRO A 429 19.88 2.40 -4.57
C PRO A 429 21.09 1.91 -3.75
N GLY A 430 20.82 1.26 -2.61
CA GLY A 430 21.87 0.80 -1.68
C GLY A 430 22.50 1.91 -0.81
N PHE A 431 22.08 3.17 -0.95
CA PHE A 431 22.48 4.26 -0.06
C PHE A 431 21.71 4.19 1.28
N SER A 432 22.14 3.26 2.13
CA SER A 432 21.86 3.27 3.57
C SER A 432 23.05 3.83 4.35
N THR A 433 22.78 4.62 5.38
CA THR A 433 23.78 5.13 6.33
C THR A 433 24.17 4.11 7.41
N LYS A 434 23.35 3.08 7.65
CA LYS A 434 23.59 2.02 8.66
C LYS A 434 24.48 0.91 8.09
N GLN A 435 25.31 0.31 8.94
CA GLN A 435 26.14 -0.87 8.63
C GLN A 435 25.41 -2.20 8.91
N GLN A 436 24.28 -2.17 9.61
CA GLN A 436 23.40 -3.30 9.84
C GLN A 436 22.00 -2.97 9.31
N VAL A 437 21.33 -3.97 8.73
CA VAL A 437 19.89 -3.94 8.49
C VAL A 437 19.23 -4.08 9.87
N THR A 438 18.30 -3.19 10.21
CA THR A 438 17.58 -3.26 11.50
C THR A 438 16.21 -3.89 11.29
N ASP A 439 15.94 -5.01 11.96
CA ASP A 439 14.88 -6.00 11.63
C ASP A 439 13.43 -5.51 11.74
N ILE A 440 13.22 -4.28 12.19
CA ILE A 440 11.90 -3.65 12.42
C ILE A 440 11.24 -3.18 11.11
N SER A 441 11.36 -3.99 10.05
CA SER A 441 10.59 -4.06 8.80
C SER A 441 11.33 -5.01 7.83
N GLY A 442 10.90 -6.27 7.74
CA GLY A 442 11.49 -7.32 6.88
C GLY A 442 11.31 -7.14 5.36
N ARG A 443 11.53 -5.93 4.84
CA ARG A 443 11.43 -5.56 3.41
C ARG A 443 12.52 -4.57 2.95
N GLY A 444 13.59 -4.40 3.74
CA GLY A 444 14.77 -3.63 3.32
C GLY A 444 14.51 -2.18 2.90
N VAL A 445 13.54 -1.50 3.54
CA VAL A 445 13.05 -0.19 3.09
C VAL A 445 14.13 0.89 3.26
N GLY A 446 14.73 1.31 2.14
CA GLY A 446 15.55 2.51 2.04
C GLY A 446 14.76 3.71 1.51
N MET A 447 15.45 4.85 1.36
CA MET A 447 14.86 6.08 0.79
C MET A 447 14.65 5.97 -0.72
N ASP A 448 15.42 5.11 -1.39
CA ASP A 448 15.19 4.64 -2.75
C ASP A 448 13.80 3.99 -2.92
N VAL A 449 13.39 3.11 -2.00
CA VAL A 449 12.05 2.49 -2.00
C VAL A 449 10.94 3.53 -1.81
N VAL A 450 11.17 4.53 -0.93
CA VAL A 450 10.24 5.64 -0.71
C VAL A 450 10.10 6.50 -1.97
N GLN A 451 11.20 6.87 -2.63
CA GLN A 451 11.16 7.63 -3.88
C GLN A 451 10.46 6.85 -5.00
N SER A 452 10.76 5.56 -5.16
CA SER A 452 10.14 4.70 -6.18
C SER A 452 8.62 4.61 -5.99
N ARG A 453 8.13 4.34 -4.77
CA ARG A 453 6.69 4.33 -4.48
C ARG A 453 6.03 5.68 -4.78
N ILE A 454 6.67 6.80 -4.44
CA ILE A 454 6.11 8.13 -4.74
C ILE A 454 6.04 8.38 -6.26
N ARG A 455 7.03 7.92 -7.03
CA ARG A 455 7.00 7.96 -8.52
C ARG A 455 5.93 7.06 -9.12
N GLU A 456 5.69 5.86 -8.57
CA GLU A 456 4.61 4.96 -9.01
C GLU A 456 3.22 5.64 -8.90
N LEU A 457 3.03 6.52 -7.91
CA LEU A 457 1.82 7.32 -7.73
C LEU A 457 1.78 8.59 -8.61
N SER A 458 2.67 8.69 -9.62
CA SER A 458 2.91 9.91 -10.43
C SER A 458 3.28 11.15 -9.60
N GLY A 459 3.78 10.95 -8.38
CA GLY A 459 4.21 12.00 -7.47
C GLY A 459 5.69 12.35 -7.59
N GLN A 460 6.08 13.38 -6.85
CA GLN A 460 7.46 13.86 -6.73
C GLN A 460 7.84 13.99 -5.25
N ILE A 461 9.12 13.80 -4.92
CA ILE A 461 9.69 14.06 -3.60
C ILE A 461 10.93 14.94 -3.73
N GLN A 462 11.03 15.95 -2.87
CA GLN A 462 12.16 16.89 -2.76
C GLN A 462 12.68 16.90 -1.31
N ILE A 463 13.97 17.18 -1.13
CA ILE A 463 14.61 17.34 0.19
C ILE A 463 15.17 18.75 0.30
N GLN A 464 14.86 19.44 1.39
CA GLN A 464 15.52 20.67 1.82
C GLN A 464 16.07 20.43 3.22
N SER A 465 17.32 20.80 3.50
CA SER A 465 17.89 20.63 4.84
C SER A 465 19.04 21.61 5.08
N GLU A 466 19.18 22.05 6.33
CA GLU A 466 20.24 22.96 6.75
C GLU A 466 20.82 22.49 8.09
N LEU A 467 22.14 22.41 8.16
CA LEU A 467 22.88 21.96 9.33
C LEU A 467 22.52 22.77 10.58
N GLY A 468 22.09 22.09 11.63
CA GLY A 468 21.62 22.67 12.89
C GLY A 468 20.17 23.18 12.87
N ARG A 469 19.47 23.21 11.73
CA ARG A 469 18.04 23.60 11.64
C ARG A 469 17.08 22.47 11.29
N GLY A 470 17.59 21.32 10.85
CA GLY A 470 16.79 20.12 10.56
C GLY A 470 16.55 19.88 9.07
N SER A 471 15.52 19.10 8.77
CA SER A 471 15.22 18.61 7.41
C SER A 471 13.74 18.81 7.07
N ARG A 472 13.44 18.88 5.78
CA ARG A 472 12.10 19.04 5.22
C ARG A 472 11.99 18.19 3.96
N PHE A 473 11.15 17.18 4.00
CA PHE A 473 10.81 16.33 2.86
C PHE A 473 9.46 16.78 2.32
N LEU A 474 9.43 17.26 1.06
CA LEU A 474 8.22 17.72 0.41
C LEU A 474 7.78 16.71 -0.66
N ILE A 475 6.61 16.11 -0.45
CA ILE A 475 5.96 15.18 -1.37
C ILE A 475 4.82 15.91 -2.07
N ARG A 476 4.71 15.77 -3.39
CA ARG A 476 3.62 16.34 -4.19
C ARG A 476 2.98 15.23 -5.03
N VAL A 477 1.69 14.96 -4.82
CA VAL A 477 0.91 13.93 -5.54
C VAL A 477 -0.31 14.54 -6.21
N PRO A 478 -0.74 14.06 -7.40
CA PRO A 478 -1.95 14.56 -8.06
C PRO A 478 -3.21 14.10 -7.31
N LEU A 479 -4.29 14.90 -7.39
CA LEU A 479 -5.60 14.59 -6.79
C LEU A 479 -6.46 13.58 -7.57
N THR A 480 -6.11 13.32 -8.82
CA THR A 480 -6.97 12.62 -9.79
C THR A 480 -6.43 11.24 -10.14
N LEU A 481 -7.27 10.41 -10.80
CA LEU A 481 -6.75 9.40 -11.73
C LEU A 481 -5.67 10.05 -12.59
N ALA A 482 -4.46 9.49 -12.58
CA ALA A 482 -3.30 10.09 -13.21
C ALA A 482 -3.49 10.21 -14.73
N ILE A 483 -3.92 11.39 -15.17
CA ILE A 483 -3.92 11.80 -16.57
C ILE A 483 -2.55 12.43 -16.84
N LEU A 484 -1.72 11.72 -17.59
CA LEU A 484 -0.40 12.16 -17.97
C LEU A 484 -0.47 12.82 -19.37
N PRO A 485 -0.07 14.09 -19.53
CA PRO A 485 0.17 14.64 -20.86
C PRO A 485 1.42 13.96 -21.43
N THR A 486 1.30 13.38 -22.63
CA THR A 486 2.39 12.62 -23.28
C THR A 486 2.65 13.09 -24.71
N LEU A 487 3.85 12.79 -25.20
CA LEU A 487 4.19 12.79 -26.62
C LEU A 487 4.17 11.35 -27.12
N LEU A 488 3.31 11.03 -28.09
CA LEU A 488 3.27 9.73 -28.72
C LEU A 488 4.34 9.63 -29.81
N VAL A 489 5.15 8.57 -29.75
CA VAL A 489 6.24 8.26 -30.68
C VAL A 489 6.10 6.84 -31.21
N GLN A 490 6.67 6.56 -32.37
CA GLN A 490 6.67 5.25 -33.01
C GLN A 490 8.10 4.70 -33.14
N ALA A 491 8.23 3.40 -32.86
CA ALA A 491 9.42 2.60 -33.13
C ALA A 491 8.95 1.24 -33.69
N GLY A 492 9.36 0.91 -34.92
CA GLY A 492 8.79 -0.22 -35.65
C GLY A 492 7.31 0.03 -35.98
N GLU A 493 6.44 -0.94 -35.68
CA GLU A 493 4.98 -0.81 -35.87
C GLU A 493 4.25 -0.23 -34.65
N ASP A 494 4.91 -0.25 -33.49
CA ASP A 494 4.33 0.06 -32.18
C ASP A 494 4.44 1.54 -31.78
N VAL A 495 3.52 1.96 -30.89
CA VAL A 495 3.43 3.33 -30.38
C VAL A 495 3.73 3.35 -28.90
N TYR A 496 4.63 4.26 -28.50
CA TYR A 496 5.09 4.48 -27.14
C TYR A 496 4.76 5.90 -26.71
N ALA A 497 4.54 6.10 -25.41
CA ALA A 497 4.19 7.39 -24.84
C ALA A 497 5.33 7.92 -23.96
N LEU A 498 5.88 9.08 -24.32
CA LEU A 498 6.88 9.79 -23.53
C LEU A 498 6.18 10.81 -22.61
N PRO A 499 6.44 10.84 -21.30
CA PRO A 499 5.92 11.88 -20.40
C PRO A 499 6.31 13.27 -20.91
N LEU A 500 5.34 14.14 -21.22
CA LEU A 500 5.62 15.42 -21.90
C LEU A 500 6.50 16.34 -21.04
N ALA A 501 6.41 16.25 -19.72
CA ALA A 501 7.28 16.97 -18.78
C ALA A 501 8.78 16.58 -18.87
N ARG A 502 9.13 15.50 -19.59
CA ARG A 502 10.52 15.11 -19.90
C ARG A 502 10.97 15.54 -21.31
N VAL A 503 10.07 16.05 -22.16
CA VAL A 503 10.35 16.44 -23.55
C VAL A 503 10.71 17.92 -23.64
N MET A 504 11.90 18.22 -24.19
CA MET A 504 12.35 19.60 -24.40
C MET A 504 11.98 20.13 -25.80
N GLU A 505 12.34 19.38 -26.84
CA GLU A 505 12.15 19.77 -28.25
C GLU A 505 12.14 18.52 -29.15
N VAL A 506 11.62 18.65 -30.38
CA VAL A 506 11.69 17.60 -31.42
C VAL A 506 12.50 18.14 -32.58
N LEU A 507 13.54 17.40 -32.95
CA LEU A 507 14.50 17.75 -34.00
C LEU A 507 14.44 16.75 -35.15
N HIS A 508 14.86 17.20 -36.33
CA HIS A 508 15.12 16.33 -37.48
C HIS A 508 16.56 16.57 -37.95
N ALA A 509 17.33 15.50 -38.11
CA ALA A 509 18.74 15.57 -38.50
C ALA A 509 19.05 14.55 -39.60
N PRO A 510 19.80 14.89 -40.66
CA PRO A 510 20.25 13.90 -41.62
C PRO A 510 21.22 12.93 -40.95
N ARG A 511 21.15 11.64 -41.29
CA ARG A 511 22.02 10.60 -40.68
C ARG A 511 23.52 10.86 -40.89
N THR A 512 23.88 11.70 -41.87
CA THR A 512 25.23 12.18 -42.15
C THR A 512 25.74 13.28 -41.20
N SER A 513 24.90 13.90 -40.38
CA SER A 513 25.33 14.85 -39.33
C SER A 513 25.52 14.20 -37.96
N LEU A 514 25.51 12.86 -37.88
CA LEU A 514 25.89 12.14 -36.68
C LEU A 514 27.41 11.99 -36.58
N GLY A 515 27.97 12.46 -35.46
CA GLY A 515 29.28 12.04 -35.00
C GLY A 515 29.19 10.74 -34.19
N TRP A 516 30.35 10.19 -33.86
CA TRP A 516 30.50 9.08 -32.92
C TRP A 516 31.49 9.47 -31.84
N PHE A 517 31.15 9.21 -30.57
CA PHE A 517 32.01 9.47 -29.42
C PHE A 517 31.80 8.37 -28.39
N ASP A 518 32.90 7.78 -27.91
CA ASP A 518 32.89 6.67 -26.94
C ASP A 518 31.89 5.53 -27.29
N GLY A 519 31.94 5.09 -28.55
CA GLY A 519 31.04 4.06 -29.10
C GLY A 519 29.57 4.48 -29.29
N ARG A 520 29.15 5.65 -28.79
CA ARG A 520 27.78 6.17 -28.89
C ARG A 520 27.64 7.15 -30.06
N ALA A 521 26.45 7.18 -30.67
CA ALA A 521 26.11 8.21 -31.65
C ALA A 521 25.90 9.56 -30.94
N VAL A 522 26.39 10.65 -31.53
CA VAL A 522 26.22 12.02 -31.02
C VAL A 522 25.75 12.95 -32.14
N LEU A 523 24.84 13.87 -31.80
CA LEU A 523 24.48 14.98 -32.68
C LEU A 523 25.28 16.22 -32.24
N ASP A 524 26.13 16.74 -33.12
CA ASP A 524 26.81 18.00 -32.87
C ASP A 524 25.82 19.17 -32.95
N ARG A 525 25.76 19.99 -31.90
CA ARG A 525 25.05 21.28 -31.88
C ARG A 525 26.08 22.34 -31.54
N ARG A 526 25.96 23.52 -32.16
CA ARG A 526 26.90 24.67 -32.09
C ARG A 526 27.37 25.14 -30.69
N SER A 527 26.79 24.63 -29.60
CA SER A 527 27.18 24.92 -28.22
C SER A 527 27.39 23.68 -27.33
N HIS A 528 27.03 22.47 -27.77
CA HIS A 528 27.17 21.22 -27.02
C HIS A 528 26.88 20.00 -27.90
N THR A 529 27.62 18.90 -27.69
CA THR A 529 27.27 17.59 -28.25
C THR A 529 26.08 16.99 -27.52
N LEU A 530 25.06 16.53 -28.25
CA LEU A 530 23.91 15.81 -27.69
C LEU A 530 24.11 14.29 -27.88
N PRO A 531 24.26 13.49 -26.82
CA PRO A 531 24.33 12.04 -26.94
C PRO A 531 22.98 11.48 -27.40
N LEU A 532 23.01 10.46 -28.27
CA LEU A 532 21.81 9.83 -28.81
C LEU A 532 21.65 8.40 -28.30
N VAL A 533 20.40 8.02 -28.07
CA VAL A 533 19.94 6.64 -27.84
C VAL A 533 18.92 6.32 -28.94
N ASP A 534 19.05 5.18 -29.62
CA ASP A 534 18.06 4.76 -30.61
C ASP A 534 17.00 3.88 -29.94
N LEU A 535 15.75 4.35 -29.90
CA LEU A 535 14.66 3.64 -29.23
C LEU A 535 14.45 2.24 -29.85
N ARG A 536 14.68 2.10 -31.16
CA ARG A 536 14.46 0.83 -31.87
C ARG A 536 15.52 -0.18 -31.46
N GLN A 537 16.79 0.24 -31.36
CA GLN A 537 17.86 -0.60 -30.84
C GLN A 537 17.67 -0.96 -29.35
N TRP A 538 17.12 -0.04 -28.54
CA TRP A 538 16.80 -0.31 -27.13
C TRP A 538 15.64 -1.31 -26.97
N LEU A 539 14.71 -1.36 -27.92
CA LEU A 539 13.59 -2.32 -27.98
C LEU A 539 13.93 -3.65 -28.69
N ASP A 540 15.17 -3.84 -29.15
CA ASP A 540 15.59 -4.92 -30.08
C ASP A 540 14.76 -4.99 -31.40
N VAL A 541 14.21 -3.85 -31.81
CA VAL A 541 13.46 -3.66 -33.06
C VAL A 541 14.42 -3.26 -34.16
N THR A 542 14.40 -3.97 -35.30
CA THR A 542 15.25 -3.66 -36.45
C THR A 542 14.89 -2.28 -37.03
N PRO A 543 15.81 -1.28 -37.02
CA PRO A 543 15.48 0.09 -37.41
C PRO A 543 15.32 0.23 -38.93
N ALA A 544 14.24 0.88 -39.37
CA ALA A 544 14.02 1.19 -40.77
C ALA A 544 15.12 2.12 -41.33
N ALA A 545 15.56 1.87 -42.56
CA ALA A 545 16.67 2.58 -43.19
C ALA A 545 16.25 3.99 -43.67
N SER A 546 16.22 4.96 -42.75
CA SER A 546 15.98 6.37 -43.07
C SER A 546 17.27 7.19 -43.24
N THR A 547 17.23 8.15 -44.16
CA THR A 547 18.26 9.19 -44.36
C THR A 547 18.07 10.40 -43.43
N LEU A 548 16.84 10.63 -42.95
CA LEU A 548 16.47 11.68 -42.01
C LEU A 548 15.97 11.06 -40.70
N LEU A 549 16.59 11.42 -39.59
CA LEU A 549 16.27 10.91 -38.27
C LEU A 549 15.36 11.88 -37.52
N THR A 550 14.28 11.35 -36.93
CA THR A 550 13.44 12.07 -35.97
C THR A 550 14.04 11.87 -34.58
N ILE A 551 14.33 12.96 -33.86
CA ILE A 551 15.03 12.92 -32.57
C ILE A 551 14.23 13.73 -31.55
N VAL A 552 13.75 13.07 -30.49
CA VAL A 552 13.09 13.73 -29.35
C VAL A 552 14.14 14.06 -28.31
N VAL A 553 14.34 15.33 -27.99
CA VAL A 553 15.30 15.74 -26.95
C VAL A 553 14.65 15.60 -25.59
N LEU A 554 15.24 14.77 -24.74
CA LEU A 554 14.75 14.40 -23.42
C LEU A 554 15.68 14.91 -22.31
N GLN A 555 15.08 15.20 -21.16
CA GLN A 555 15.78 15.57 -19.93
C GLN A 555 15.65 14.47 -18.87
N ALA A 556 16.79 13.98 -18.36
CA ALA A 556 16.91 13.02 -17.26
C ALA A 556 17.80 13.61 -16.17
N GLY A 557 17.20 14.09 -15.08
CA GLY A 557 17.87 15.00 -14.13
C GLY A 557 18.35 16.28 -14.83
N GLU A 558 19.60 16.69 -14.57
CA GLU A 558 20.26 17.79 -15.29
C GLU A 558 20.75 17.39 -16.70
N ALA A 559 20.85 16.09 -16.98
CA ALA A 559 21.42 15.59 -18.23
C ALA A 559 20.39 15.56 -19.37
N ARG A 560 20.87 15.84 -20.59
CA ARG A 560 20.05 15.83 -21.81
C ARG A 560 20.54 14.76 -22.78
N PHE A 561 19.63 14.17 -23.54
CA PHE A 561 19.95 13.25 -24.64
C PHE A 561 18.88 13.29 -25.72
N GLY A 562 19.20 12.82 -26.92
CA GLY A 562 18.23 12.64 -27.99
C GLY A 562 17.79 11.18 -28.09
N LEU A 563 16.49 10.92 -28.03
CA LEU A 563 15.91 9.62 -28.35
C LEU A 563 15.54 9.60 -29.84
N VAL A 564 16.21 8.73 -30.62
CA VAL A 564 15.91 8.54 -32.04
C VAL A 564 14.70 7.63 -32.18
N VAL A 565 13.72 8.06 -32.97
CA VAL A 565 12.44 7.38 -33.21
C VAL A 565 12.12 7.39 -34.72
N ASP A 566 11.19 6.54 -35.17
CA ASP A 566 10.76 6.56 -36.57
C ASP A 566 9.88 7.80 -36.85
N GLN A 567 8.88 8.04 -35.99
CA GLN A 567 7.95 9.15 -36.13
C GLN A 567 7.45 9.67 -34.78
N VAL A 568 7.25 11.00 -34.67
CA VAL A 568 6.41 11.60 -33.61
C VAL A 568 4.97 11.67 -34.12
N ARG A 569 4.04 11.02 -33.42
CA ARG A 569 2.62 10.95 -33.80
C ARG A 569 1.81 12.16 -33.34
N GLY A 570 2.12 12.73 -32.17
CA GLY A 570 1.42 13.90 -31.63
C GLY A 570 1.53 14.01 -30.11
N ARG A 571 0.75 14.92 -29.52
CA ARG A 571 0.57 15.07 -28.07
C ARG A 571 -0.81 14.56 -27.67
N GLU A 572 -0.89 13.74 -26.62
CA GLU A 572 -2.17 13.19 -26.14
C GLU A 572 -2.21 13.13 -24.60
N GLU A 573 -3.38 13.38 -24.02
CA GLU A 573 -3.66 13.18 -22.58
C GLU A 573 -4.05 11.71 -22.39
N VAL A 574 -3.28 10.96 -21.60
CA VAL A 574 -3.47 9.50 -21.45
C VAL A 574 -3.61 9.12 -19.98
N VAL A 575 -4.47 8.14 -19.66
CA VAL A 575 -4.62 7.64 -18.30
C VAL A 575 -3.57 6.57 -18.06
N ILE A 576 -2.59 6.81 -17.17
CA ILE A 576 -1.61 5.78 -16.83
C ILE A 576 -2.27 4.67 -16.00
N LYS A 577 -2.13 3.42 -16.46
CA LYS A 577 -2.38 2.23 -15.66
C LYS A 577 -1.02 1.65 -15.22
N PRO A 578 -0.82 1.34 -13.93
CA PRO A 578 0.42 0.74 -13.46
C PRO A 578 0.61 -0.66 -14.04
N LEU A 579 1.85 -1.10 -14.21
CA LEU A 579 2.14 -2.42 -14.76
C LEU A 579 1.68 -3.55 -13.79
N PRO A 580 1.13 -4.67 -14.32
CA PRO A 580 0.86 -5.89 -13.56
C PRO A 580 2.09 -6.37 -12.79
N LYS A 581 1.92 -7.09 -11.67
CA LYS A 581 3.03 -7.58 -10.82
C LYS A 581 4.16 -8.22 -11.63
N ALA A 582 3.83 -9.09 -12.59
CA ALA A 582 4.78 -9.80 -13.45
C ALA A 582 5.60 -8.90 -14.41
N LEU A 583 5.23 -7.62 -14.58
CA LEU A 583 5.91 -6.64 -15.44
C LEU A 583 6.51 -5.46 -14.63
N ARG A 584 6.46 -5.52 -13.30
CA ARG A 584 7.10 -4.50 -12.44
C ARG A 584 8.61 -4.72 -12.41
N GLY A 585 9.36 -3.61 -12.41
CA GLY A 585 10.83 -3.63 -12.45
C GLY A 585 11.45 -3.74 -13.85
N LEU A 586 10.64 -3.82 -14.92
CA LEU A 586 11.13 -3.65 -16.28
C LEU A 586 11.68 -2.23 -16.46
N ARG A 587 13.00 -2.12 -16.64
CA ARG A 587 13.69 -0.83 -16.80
C ARG A 587 13.19 -0.09 -18.05
N GLY A 588 13.05 1.22 -17.95
CA GLY A 588 12.59 2.07 -19.05
C GLY A 588 11.07 2.11 -19.27
N TYR A 589 10.26 1.50 -18.41
CA TYR A 589 8.80 1.55 -18.46
C TYR A 589 8.19 2.08 -17.16
N ALA A 590 7.32 3.10 -17.26
CA ALA A 590 6.58 3.67 -16.14
C ALA A 590 5.17 3.09 -16.00
N GLY A 591 4.56 2.62 -17.09
CA GLY A 591 3.17 2.15 -17.10
C GLY A 591 2.67 1.77 -18.49
N ALA A 592 1.37 1.51 -18.61
CA ALA A 592 0.68 1.28 -19.86
C ALA A 592 -0.55 2.20 -19.98
N THR A 593 -1.02 2.44 -21.20
CA THR A 593 -2.25 3.19 -21.44
C THR A 593 -2.95 2.74 -22.72
N LEU A 594 -4.18 3.20 -22.93
CA LEU A 594 -4.88 3.13 -24.21
C LEU A 594 -4.75 4.49 -24.91
N ILE A 595 -4.42 4.51 -26.19
CA ILE A 595 -4.37 5.74 -27.00
C ILE A 595 -5.65 5.91 -27.84
N GLY A 596 -5.89 7.11 -28.36
CA GLY A 596 -7.16 7.47 -29.02
C GLY A 596 -7.57 6.66 -30.26
N ASP A 597 -6.71 5.81 -30.83
CA ASP A 597 -7.10 4.84 -31.88
C ASP A 597 -7.61 3.50 -31.33
N GLY A 598 -7.49 3.27 -30.02
CA GLY A 598 -7.90 2.07 -29.29
C GLY A 598 -6.80 1.02 -29.09
N ARG A 599 -5.58 1.27 -29.55
CA ARG A 599 -4.43 0.40 -29.23
C ARG A 599 -3.87 0.71 -27.83
N MET A 600 -3.15 -0.25 -27.27
CA MET A 600 -2.31 0.01 -26.10
C MET A 600 -1.01 0.69 -26.51
N ALA A 601 -0.48 1.55 -25.64
CA ALA A 601 0.85 2.12 -25.73
C ALA A 601 1.55 1.97 -24.38
N LEU A 602 2.84 1.64 -24.39
CA LEU A 602 3.65 1.62 -23.17
C LEU A 602 4.19 3.02 -22.89
N ILE A 603 4.12 3.44 -21.63
CA ILE A 603 4.65 4.73 -21.17
C ILE A 603 6.10 4.51 -20.75
N LEU A 604 7.03 5.20 -21.43
CA LEU A 604 8.46 5.04 -21.21
C LEU A 604 8.94 5.86 -20.00
N ASP A 605 9.72 5.24 -19.12
CA ASP A 605 10.49 5.94 -18.10
C ASP A 605 11.81 6.45 -18.71
N VAL A 606 11.90 7.77 -18.84
CA VAL A 606 13.03 8.47 -19.46
C VAL A 606 14.33 8.30 -18.67
N ASP A 607 14.27 8.09 -17.35
CA ASP A 607 15.48 7.85 -16.55
C ASP A 607 15.99 6.41 -16.74
N GLY A 608 15.11 5.47 -17.10
CA GLY A 608 15.42 4.06 -17.39
C GLY A 608 15.89 3.75 -18.82
N LEU A 609 15.93 4.74 -19.73
CA LEU A 609 16.41 4.61 -21.12
C LEU A 609 17.94 4.80 -21.27
N ARG A 610 18.73 4.62 -20.21
CA ARG A 610 20.16 5.00 -20.14
C ARG A 610 21.09 3.93 -19.55
#